data_AF-A0A6L8ECB2-F1
#
_entry.id   AF-A0A6L8ECB2-F1
#
_cell.length_a   1.000
_cell.length_b   1.000
_cell.length_c   1.000
_cell.angle_alpha   90.00
_cell.angle_beta   90.00
_cell.angle_gamma   90.00
#
_symmetry.space_group_name_H-M   'P 1'
#
loop_
_entity.id
_entity.type
_entity.pdbx_description
1 polymer ?
#
loop_
_entity_poly.entity_id
_entity_poly.type
_entity_poly.pdbx_seq_one_letter_code
_entity_poly.pdbx_strand_id
1 'polypeptide(L)'
;MRLTDAGSAGVNGDWNPSGGHAQIYSGHESFACRYGWLPKLYEAVQQDEGLFSSDERSILALGLGKNMVKALRFWGQTFGLLHVERGSARNTEFARRLLDGESGIDPYLENPGSLWRLHWIVTAHAGLGAWVATFLELQDTQITRNRLIDVVRSRAMAARGSVTHRTATAHVDILLQTYDWSRFDAATPGEDATGCPFQELQLVETSTVNGQMHVSVKRGTKPQLDVGAFAFALNDYWQGTARGSRSISLRSLLIGQRSPGVVFRLDEGSLFACLEQLCEISGLEMRSDGAGGMDIVGDSQMNKRLEEVAWLRN
;
A
#
# COMPACT_ATOMS: atom_id res chain seq x y z
N MET A 1 -9.26 -7.83 29.77
CA MET A 1 -9.48 -7.45 28.36
C MET A 1 -8.16 -6.92 27.83
N ARG A 2 -7.31 -7.81 27.29
CA ARG A 2 -5.94 -7.48 26.88
C ARG A 2 -5.98 -6.97 25.44
N LEU A 3 -5.55 -5.73 25.23
CA LEU A 3 -5.18 -5.20 23.92
C LEU A 3 -3.98 -6.03 23.45
N THR A 4 -4.19 -6.90 22.48
CA THR A 4 -3.10 -7.60 21.80
C THR A 4 -2.37 -6.61 20.91
N ASP A 5 -1.07 -6.46 21.16
CA ASP A 5 -0.11 -5.75 20.31
C ASP A 5 -0.29 -6.13 18.84
N ALA A 6 -0.86 -5.22 18.06
CA ALA A 6 -0.79 -5.27 16.61
C ALA A 6 0.64 -4.86 16.25
N GLY A 7 1.44 -5.85 15.87
CA GLY A 7 2.87 -5.71 15.60
C GLY A 7 3.17 -4.55 14.65
N SER A 8 4.21 -3.82 15.01
CA SER A 8 4.91 -2.84 14.17
C SER A 8 5.20 -3.45 12.79
N ALA A 9 4.53 -2.95 11.75
CA ALA A 9 4.92 -3.18 10.36
C ALA A 9 6.18 -2.35 10.07
N GLY A 10 7.32 -2.83 10.59
CA GLY A 10 8.62 -2.26 10.31
C GLY A 10 9.15 -2.79 8.98
N VAL A 11 9.66 -1.89 8.17
CA VAL A 11 10.33 -2.15 6.88
C VAL A 11 11.56 -3.08 7.00
N ASN A 12 11.99 -3.42 8.22
CA ASN A 12 13.06 -4.38 8.50
C ASN A 12 12.61 -5.61 9.32
N GLY A 13 11.31 -5.95 9.35
CA GLY A 13 10.76 -7.10 10.08
C GLY A 13 10.20 -8.15 9.11
N ASP A 14 10.62 -9.41 9.30
CA ASP A 14 10.28 -10.61 8.50
C ASP A 14 8.94 -10.57 7.77
N TRP A 15 8.92 -11.03 6.51
CA TRP A 15 7.69 -11.25 5.71
C TRP A 15 6.65 -11.98 6.56
N ASN A 16 5.74 -11.20 7.13
CA ASN A 16 4.87 -11.70 8.18
C ASN A 16 3.77 -12.52 7.51
N PRO A 17 3.55 -13.79 7.90
CA PRO A 17 2.41 -14.57 7.42
C PRO A 17 1.08 -13.85 7.61
N SER A 18 0.96 -13.00 8.65
CA SER A 18 -0.25 -12.25 8.95
C SER A 18 -0.40 -10.93 8.19
N GLY A 19 0.58 -10.49 7.38
CA GLY A 19 0.47 -9.22 6.64
C GLY A 19 -0.68 -9.18 5.62
N GLY A 20 -1.10 -10.37 5.15
CA GLY A 20 -2.31 -10.55 4.34
C GLY A 20 -3.57 -10.89 5.14
N HIS A 21 -3.51 -10.91 6.48
CA HIS A 21 -4.67 -11.17 7.33
C HIS A 21 -5.34 -9.85 7.68
N ALA A 22 -6.63 -9.76 7.42
CA ALA A 22 -7.43 -8.58 7.72
C ALA A 22 -7.59 -8.37 9.23
N GLN A 23 -6.67 -7.63 9.87
CA GLN A 23 -6.63 -7.42 11.33
C GLN A 23 -6.98 -5.98 11.74
N ILE A 24 -6.87 -5.02 10.83
CA ILE A 24 -7.08 -3.60 11.11
C ILE A 24 -8.36 -3.10 10.42
N TYR A 25 -9.25 -2.47 11.18
CA TYR A 25 -10.55 -1.96 10.70
C TYR A 25 -10.91 -0.56 11.22
N SER A 26 -9.98 0.07 11.96
CA SER A 26 -10.18 1.36 12.62
C SER A 26 -8.83 2.01 12.89
N GLY A 27 -8.82 3.30 13.26
CA GLY A 27 -7.61 4.07 13.57
C GLY A 27 -7.43 5.28 12.65
N HIS A 28 -7.99 5.21 11.45
CA HIS A 28 -8.03 6.32 10.49
C HIS A 28 -8.97 7.48 10.90
N GLU A 29 -9.74 7.36 11.99
CA GLU A 29 -10.66 8.41 12.49
C GLU A 29 -11.60 9.02 11.41
N SER A 30 -11.98 8.21 10.42
CA SER A 30 -12.73 8.62 9.22
C SER A 30 -12.08 9.71 8.36
N PHE A 31 -10.73 9.76 8.32
CA PHE A 31 -9.95 10.58 7.40
C PHE A 31 -9.10 9.69 6.49
N ALA A 32 -9.26 9.86 5.17
CA ALA A 32 -8.24 9.40 4.23
C ALA A 32 -6.96 10.23 4.39
N CYS A 33 -5.82 9.67 3.98
CA CYS A 33 -4.58 10.44 3.90
C CYS A 33 -4.75 11.57 2.87
N ARG A 34 -4.18 12.75 3.16
CA ARG A 34 -4.27 13.91 2.26
C ARG A 34 -2.90 14.22 1.67
N TYR A 35 -2.89 15.04 0.62
CA TYR A 35 -1.66 15.60 0.07
C TYR A 35 -0.84 16.33 1.15
N GLY A 36 0.48 16.19 1.09
CA GLY A 36 1.43 16.81 2.03
C GLY A 36 1.42 16.24 3.46
N TRP A 37 0.50 15.34 3.82
CA TRP A 37 0.46 14.75 5.16
C TRP A 37 1.69 13.90 5.48
N LEU A 38 2.08 13.00 4.58
CA LEU A 38 3.20 12.08 4.82
C LEU A 38 4.56 12.80 4.85
N PRO A 39 4.89 13.73 3.92
CA PRO A 39 6.08 14.57 4.04
C PRO A 39 6.11 15.39 5.33
N LYS A 40 4.99 16.06 5.68
CA LYS A 40 4.88 16.81 6.95
C LYS A 40 5.13 15.94 8.17
N LEU A 41 4.60 14.71 8.17
CA LEU A 41 4.83 13.76 9.26
C LEU A 41 6.32 13.38 9.37
N TYR A 42 6.96 13.08 8.24
CA TYR A 42 8.38 12.73 8.21
C TYR A 42 9.25 13.84 8.80
N GLU A 43 9.04 15.09 8.36
CA GLU A 43 9.75 16.27 8.86
C GLU A 43 9.51 16.50 10.37
N ALA A 44 8.26 16.43 10.82
CA ALA A 44 7.91 16.65 12.22
C ALA A 44 8.56 15.59 13.14
N VAL A 45 8.61 14.33 12.71
CA VAL A 45 9.28 13.26 13.47
C VAL A 45 10.79 13.41 13.45
N GLN A 46 11.36 13.91 12.34
CA GLN A 46 12.80 14.18 12.23
C GLN A 46 13.27 15.27 13.20
N GLN A 47 12.42 16.24 13.48
CA GLN A 47 12.69 17.35 14.40
C GLN A 47 12.40 16.99 15.87
N ASP A 48 11.46 16.07 16.12
CA ASP A 48 10.96 15.77 17.45
C ASP A 48 10.59 14.29 17.62
N GLU A 49 11.51 13.50 18.20
CA GLU A 49 11.21 12.11 18.57
C GLU A 49 10.06 12.03 19.60
N GLY A 50 9.77 13.10 20.33
CA GLY A 50 8.66 13.18 21.28
C GLY A 50 7.33 13.62 20.67
N LEU A 51 7.21 13.70 19.33
CA LEU A 51 6.05 14.28 18.64
C LEU A 51 4.70 13.75 19.16
N PHE A 52 4.62 12.45 19.47
CA PHE A 52 3.42 11.76 19.93
C PHE A 52 3.39 11.47 21.45
N SER A 53 4.17 12.21 22.25
CA SER A 53 4.18 12.06 23.70
C SER A 53 2.92 12.61 24.39
N SER A 54 2.25 13.59 23.77
CA SER A 54 0.97 14.13 24.23
C SER A 54 0.16 14.71 23.06
N ASP A 55 -1.18 14.69 23.19
CA ASP A 55 -2.09 15.24 22.17
C ASP A 55 -1.80 16.73 21.87
N GLU A 56 -1.57 17.54 22.91
CA GLU A 56 -1.31 18.98 22.78
C GLU A 56 -0.05 19.26 21.96
N ARG A 57 1.03 18.52 22.22
CA ARG A 57 2.29 18.64 21.50
C ARG A 57 2.13 18.28 20.03
N SER A 58 1.47 17.16 19.75
CA SER A 58 1.23 16.72 18.36
C SER A 58 0.36 17.72 17.60
N ILE A 59 -0.70 18.26 18.23
CA ILE A 59 -1.60 19.25 17.63
C ILE A 59 -0.83 20.53 17.29
N LEU A 60 -0.04 21.05 18.23
CA LEU A 60 0.75 22.27 18.03
C LEU A 60 1.81 22.09 16.94
N ALA A 61 2.57 21.00 16.99
CA ALA A 61 3.67 20.74 16.05
C ALA A 61 3.16 20.48 14.62
N LEU A 62 2.07 19.73 14.46
CA LEU A 62 1.54 19.39 13.13
C LEU A 62 0.59 20.46 12.57
N GLY A 63 0.07 21.35 13.43
CA GLY A 63 -0.97 22.31 13.06
C GLY A 63 -2.27 21.64 12.63
N LEU A 64 -2.59 20.47 13.21
CA LEU A 64 -3.75 19.65 12.85
C LEU A 64 -4.66 19.43 14.05
N GLY A 65 -5.96 19.31 13.82
CA GLY A 65 -6.91 18.94 14.87
C GLY A 65 -6.67 17.53 15.42
N LYS A 66 -7.09 17.26 16.66
CA LYS A 66 -6.86 16.00 17.39
C LYS A 66 -7.13 14.72 16.58
N ASN A 67 -8.27 14.64 15.89
CA ASN A 67 -8.62 13.45 15.10
C ASN A 67 -7.79 13.32 13.82
N MET A 68 -7.39 14.44 13.20
CA MET A 68 -6.48 14.43 12.05
C MET A 68 -5.07 13.99 12.46
N VAL A 69 -4.58 14.41 13.62
CA VAL A 69 -3.30 13.93 14.18
C VAL A 69 -3.32 12.41 14.36
N LYS A 70 -4.40 11.88 14.96
CA LYS A 70 -4.56 10.43 15.13
C LYS A 70 -4.60 9.69 13.79
N ALA A 71 -5.35 10.21 12.81
CA ALA A 71 -5.39 9.65 11.47
C ALA A 71 -4.03 9.70 10.78
N LEU A 72 -3.30 10.81 10.91
CA LEU A 72 -1.96 10.97 10.34
C LEU A 72 -0.98 9.96 10.93
N ARG A 73 -0.98 9.80 12.27
CA ARG A 73 -0.19 8.78 12.94
C ARG A 73 -0.55 7.38 12.43
N PHE A 74 -1.84 7.07 12.33
CA PHE A 74 -2.33 5.80 11.80
C PHE A 74 -1.80 5.53 10.39
N TRP A 75 -1.91 6.50 9.48
CA TRP A 75 -1.42 6.37 8.12
C TRP A 75 0.09 6.24 8.06
N GLY A 76 0.85 7.02 8.82
CA GLY A 76 2.30 6.88 8.91
C GLY A 76 2.73 5.47 9.32
N GLN A 77 2.07 4.87 10.31
CA GLN A 77 2.36 3.51 10.74
C GLN A 77 1.93 2.48 9.69
N THR A 78 0.75 2.66 9.11
CA THR A 78 0.14 1.74 8.13
C THR A 78 0.90 1.71 6.81
N PHE A 79 1.45 2.85 6.37
CA PHE A 79 2.33 2.96 5.22
C PHE A 79 3.78 2.57 5.51
N GLY A 80 4.08 2.09 6.73
CA GLY A 80 5.42 1.67 7.12
C GLY A 80 6.43 2.80 7.23
N LEU A 81 5.99 4.06 7.32
CA LEU A 81 6.85 5.24 7.41
C LEU A 81 7.24 5.60 8.85
N LEU A 82 6.41 5.21 9.81
CA LEU A 82 6.52 5.64 11.20
C LEU A 82 6.55 4.43 12.15
N HIS A 83 7.52 4.42 13.05
CA HIS A 83 7.49 3.58 14.24
C HIS A 83 7.20 4.45 15.48
N VAL A 84 6.22 4.06 16.29
CA VAL A 84 5.95 4.72 17.58
C VAL A 84 5.99 3.70 18.69
N GLU A 85 6.89 3.88 19.64
CA GLU A 85 7.03 3.05 20.82
C GLU A 85 7.14 3.92 22.08
N ARG A 86 6.26 3.68 23.07
CA ARG A 86 6.24 4.39 24.37
C ARG A 86 6.27 5.93 24.25
N GLY A 87 5.66 6.47 23.19
CA GLY A 87 5.61 7.91 22.93
C GLY A 87 6.81 8.47 22.15
N SER A 88 7.85 7.66 21.90
CA SER A 88 8.94 7.99 20.99
C SER A 88 8.57 7.60 19.56
N ALA A 89 8.68 8.55 18.65
CA ALA A 89 8.39 8.47 17.23
C ALA A 89 9.69 8.44 16.43
N ARG A 90 9.81 7.53 15.46
CA ARG A 90 10.98 7.44 14.58
C ARG A 90 10.58 7.15 13.15
N ASN A 91 11.23 7.83 12.21
CA ASN A 91 11.13 7.52 10.80
C ASN A 91 11.78 6.16 10.51
N THR A 92 11.13 5.34 9.68
CA THR A 92 11.68 4.04 9.25
C THR A 92 12.75 4.22 8.17
N GLU A 93 13.48 3.15 7.87
CA GLU A 93 14.42 3.15 6.73
C GLU A 93 13.72 3.45 5.40
N PHE A 94 12.52 2.88 5.19
CA PHE A 94 11.70 3.17 4.02
C PHE A 94 11.32 4.64 3.95
N ALA A 95 10.93 5.24 5.09
CA ALA A 95 10.60 6.65 5.14
C ALA A 95 11.78 7.53 4.76
N ARG A 96 12.99 7.21 5.26
CA ARG A 96 14.21 7.95 4.88
C ARG A 96 14.49 7.83 3.39
N ARG A 97 14.50 6.61 2.85
CA ARG A 97 14.80 6.39 1.42
C ARG A 97 13.76 6.99 0.48
N LEU A 98 12.53 7.17 0.95
CA LEU A 98 11.46 7.78 0.18
C LEU A 98 11.45 9.30 0.33
N LEU A 99 11.40 9.81 1.56
CA LEU A 99 10.98 11.18 1.89
C LEU A 99 12.12 12.10 2.39
N ASP A 100 13.33 11.59 2.61
CA ASP A 100 14.43 12.41 3.10
C ASP A 100 14.83 13.51 2.10
N GLY A 101 14.97 14.75 2.56
CA GLY A 101 15.22 15.89 1.67
C GLY A 101 16.55 15.85 0.90
N GLU A 102 17.56 15.15 1.42
CA GLU A 102 18.88 15.05 0.76
C GLU A 102 19.02 13.71 0.01
N SER A 103 18.61 12.63 0.68
CA SER A 103 18.87 11.25 0.24
C SER A 103 17.64 10.55 -0.36
N GLY A 104 16.43 11.03 -0.10
CA GLY A 104 15.17 10.45 -0.56
C GLY A 104 14.99 10.51 -2.07
N ILE A 105 14.22 9.56 -2.61
CA ILE A 105 13.89 9.53 -4.05
C ILE A 105 12.72 10.45 -4.42
N ASP A 106 11.88 10.83 -3.46
CA ASP A 106 10.69 11.67 -3.68
C ASP A 106 10.24 12.36 -2.37
N PRO A 107 10.97 13.40 -1.92
CA PRO A 107 10.72 14.08 -0.63
C PRO A 107 9.30 14.63 -0.45
N TYR A 108 8.64 14.97 -1.55
CA TYR A 108 7.33 15.62 -1.56
C TYR A 108 6.18 14.68 -1.95
N LEU A 109 6.48 13.42 -2.27
CA LEU A 109 5.51 12.41 -2.71
C LEU A 109 4.74 12.82 -3.97
N GLU A 110 5.46 13.36 -4.96
CA GLU A 110 4.91 13.85 -6.22
C GLU A 110 4.98 12.80 -7.34
N ASN A 111 5.76 11.74 -7.17
CA ASN A 111 5.91 10.69 -8.16
C ASN A 111 4.91 9.54 -7.89
N PRO A 112 4.06 9.17 -8.87
CA PRO A 112 3.17 8.01 -8.75
C PRO A 112 3.88 6.70 -8.39
N GLY A 113 5.14 6.51 -8.79
CA GLY A 113 5.95 5.36 -8.39
C GLY A 113 6.12 5.23 -6.87
N SER A 114 6.24 6.34 -6.16
CA SER A 114 6.28 6.37 -4.69
C SER A 114 4.95 5.92 -4.08
N LEU A 115 3.84 6.34 -4.69
CA LEU A 115 2.49 5.90 -4.31
C LEU A 115 2.28 4.41 -4.53
N TRP A 116 2.84 3.84 -5.61
CA TRP A 116 2.82 2.38 -5.84
C TRP A 116 3.60 1.61 -4.78
N ARG A 117 4.77 2.11 -4.34
CA ARG A 117 5.53 1.50 -3.22
C ARG A 117 4.74 1.56 -1.91
N LEU A 118 4.09 2.68 -1.61
CA LEU A 118 3.23 2.80 -0.43
C LEU A 118 1.99 1.90 -0.53
N HIS A 119 1.39 1.79 -1.72
CA HIS A 119 0.25 0.90 -1.97
C HIS A 119 0.63 -0.57 -1.76
N TRP A 120 1.84 -0.95 -2.18
CA TRP A 120 2.41 -2.27 -1.88
C TRP A 120 2.49 -2.50 -0.36
N ILE A 121 3.08 -1.58 0.40
CA ILE A 121 3.21 -1.72 1.86
C ILE A 121 1.85 -1.86 2.55
N VAL A 122 0.89 -0.97 2.29
CA VAL A 122 -0.42 -1.02 2.96
C VAL A 122 -1.21 -2.28 2.59
N THR A 123 -1.04 -2.80 1.38
CA THR A 123 -1.83 -3.94 0.89
C THR A 123 -1.20 -5.28 1.24
N ALA A 124 0.12 -5.41 1.08
CA ALA A 124 0.84 -6.67 1.31
C ALA A 124 1.20 -6.91 2.79
N HIS A 125 1.34 -5.83 3.59
CA HIS A 125 1.90 -5.94 4.95
C HIS A 125 0.99 -5.42 6.06
N ALA A 126 0.17 -4.39 5.81
CA ALA A 126 -0.53 -3.71 6.92
C ALA A 126 -1.82 -4.41 7.39
N GLY A 127 -2.38 -5.35 6.61
CA GLY A 127 -3.56 -6.11 7.04
C GLY A 127 -4.84 -5.27 7.23
N LEU A 128 -5.01 -4.19 6.46
CA LEU A 128 -6.24 -3.38 6.48
C LEU A 128 -7.39 -4.17 5.85
N GLY A 129 -8.48 -4.36 6.58
CA GLY A 129 -9.51 -5.31 6.17
C GLY A 129 -10.24 -4.95 4.87
N ALA A 130 -10.47 -3.67 4.60
CA ALA A 130 -11.04 -3.24 3.31
C ALA A 130 -10.02 -3.40 2.15
N TRP A 131 -8.74 -3.17 2.41
CA TRP A 131 -7.68 -3.33 1.40
C TRP A 131 -7.47 -4.80 1.05
N VAL A 132 -7.40 -5.67 2.07
CA VAL A 132 -7.31 -7.12 1.88
C VAL A 132 -8.51 -7.63 1.08
N ALA A 133 -9.73 -7.26 1.49
CA ALA A 133 -10.95 -7.67 0.78
C ALA A 133 -10.97 -7.21 -0.68
N THR A 134 -10.57 -5.96 -0.96
CA THR A 134 -10.66 -5.37 -2.30
C THR A 134 -9.52 -5.77 -3.22
N PHE A 135 -8.27 -5.73 -2.75
CA PHE A 135 -7.11 -5.91 -3.63
C PHE A 135 -6.59 -7.35 -3.62
N LEU A 136 -6.65 -8.05 -2.48
CA LEU A 136 -6.10 -9.41 -2.37
C LEU A 136 -7.11 -10.51 -2.67
N GLU A 137 -8.40 -10.29 -2.40
CA GLU A 137 -9.39 -11.37 -2.42
C GLU A 137 -10.50 -11.19 -3.45
N LEU A 138 -10.81 -9.97 -3.87
CA LEU A 138 -11.87 -9.72 -4.84
C LEU A 138 -11.47 -10.26 -6.22
N GLN A 139 -12.22 -11.26 -6.69
CA GLN A 139 -12.02 -11.86 -8.02
C GLN A 139 -12.71 -11.05 -9.11
N ASP A 140 -13.93 -10.56 -8.84
CA ASP A 140 -14.72 -9.76 -9.77
C ASP A 140 -14.07 -8.39 -10.00
N THR A 141 -14.25 -7.84 -11.20
CA THR A 141 -13.80 -6.47 -11.53
C THR A 141 -14.73 -5.41 -10.97
N GLN A 142 -15.94 -5.80 -10.54
CA GLN A 142 -16.96 -4.90 -10.01
C GLN A 142 -17.73 -5.54 -8.86
N ILE A 143 -18.07 -4.74 -7.86
CA ILE A 143 -18.85 -5.15 -6.68
C ILE A 143 -19.73 -3.99 -6.22
N THR A 144 -20.94 -4.25 -5.70
CA THR A 144 -21.73 -3.17 -5.08
C THR A 144 -21.10 -2.76 -3.75
N ARG A 145 -21.20 -1.47 -3.38
CA ARG A 145 -20.66 -0.98 -2.11
C ARG A 145 -21.20 -1.75 -0.90
N ASN A 146 -22.49 -2.08 -0.90
CA ASN A 146 -23.11 -2.84 0.19
C ASN A 146 -22.54 -4.27 0.28
N ARG A 147 -22.33 -4.94 -0.86
CA ARG A 147 -21.72 -6.26 -0.87
C ARG A 147 -20.27 -6.22 -0.39
N LEU A 148 -19.51 -5.19 -0.76
CA LEU A 148 -18.15 -4.99 -0.26
C LEU A 148 -18.13 -4.83 1.27
N ILE A 149 -19.07 -4.07 1.85
CA ILE A 149 -19.22 -3.95 3.31
C ILE A 149 -19.45 -5.32 3.97
N ASP A 150 -20.30 -6.17 3.39
CA ASP A 150 -20.56 -7.51 3.93
C ASP A 150 -19.33 -8.43 3.83
N VAL A 151 -18.55 -8.33 2.76
CA VAL A 151 -17.27 -9.05 2.62
C VAL A 151 -16.30 -8.62 3.72
N VAL A 152 -16.11 -7.31 3.91
CA VAL A 152 -15.24 -6.74 4.95
C VAL A 152 -15.65 -7.21 6.35
N ARG A 153 -16.96 -7.24 6.66
CA ARG A 153 -17.48 -7.75 7.93
C ARG A 153 -17.20 -9.25 8.10
N SER A 154 -17.43 -10.04 7.06
CA SER A 154 -17.21 -11.49 7.10
C SER A 154 -15.75 -11.82 7.33
N ARG A 155 -14.82 -11.07 6.72
CA ARG A 155 -13.38 -11.20 6.97
C ARG A 155 -12.99 -10.84 8.39
N ALA A 156 -13.61 -9.81 8.96
CA ALA A 156 -13.33 -9.42 10.34
C ALA A 156 -13.68 -10.56 11.30
N MET A 157 -14.85 -11.20 11.10
CA MET A 157 -15.26 -12.36 11.91
C MET A 157 -14.20 -13.45 11.89
N ALA A 158 -13.69 -13.78 10.71
CA ALA A 158 -12.73 -14.86 10.52
C ALA A 158 -11.34 -14.55 11.12
N ALA A 159 -10.93 -13.27 11.10
CA ALA A 159 -9.55 -12.90 11.45
C ALA A 159 -9.36 -12.38 12.88
N ARG A 160 -10.32 -11.63 13.44
CA ARG A 160 -10.16 -10.95 14.74
C ARG A 160 -11.41 -10.86 15.60
N GLY A 161 -12.52 -11.41 15.12
CA GLY A 161 -13.84 -11.27 15.75
C GLY A 161 -14.64 -10.07 15.22
N SER A 162 -15.76 -9.80 15.86
CA SER A 162 -16.81 -9.03 15.20
C SER A 162 -16.56 -7.53 15.08
N VAL A 163 -16.93 -6.96 13.92
CA VAL A 163 -17.02 -5.52 13.69
C VAL A 163 -18.46 -5.13 13.38
N THR A 164 -18.86 -3.96 13.87
CA THR A 164 -20.21 -3.43 13.61
C THR A 164 -20.37 -3.08 12.13
N HIS A 165 -21.62 -3.03 11.64
CA HIS A 165 -21.90 -2.55 10.29
C HIS A 165 -21.32 -1.14 10.08
N ARG A 166 -21.53 -0.23 11.06
CA ARG A 166 -20.98 1.13 11.01
C ARG A 166 -19.46 1.18 10.86
N THR A 167 -18.73 0.33 11.59
CA THR A 167 -17.26 0.25 11.47
C THR A 167 -16.85 -0.21 10.07
N ALA A 168 -17.47 -1.26 9.55
CA ALA A 168 -17.15 -1.75 8.20
C ALA A 168 -17.53 -0.74 7.11
N THR A 169 -18.68 -0.06 7.25
CA THR A 169 -19.10 1.04 6.37
C THR A 169 -18.05 2.14 6.36
N ALA A 170 -17.65 2.65 7.54
CA ALA A 170 -16.63 3.69 7.63
C ALA A 170 -15.29 3.24 7.03
N HIS A 171 -14.90 1.98 7.22
CA HIS A 171 -13.65 1.45 6.68
C HIS A 171 -13.67 1.34 5.14
N VAL A 172 -14.79 0.89 4.56
CA VAL A 172 -15.01 0.89 3.11
C VAL A 172 -15.05 2.31 2.56
N ASP A 173 -15.69 3.25 3.24
CA ASP A 173 -15.72 4.65 2.79
C ASP A 173 -14.33 5.27 2.73
N ILE A 174 -13.46 4.94 3.67
CA ILE A 174 -12.07 5.41 3.66
C ILE A 174 -11.24 4.76 2.56
N LEU A 175 -11.48 3.48 2.24
CA LEU A 175 -10.91 2.87 1.03
C LEU A 175 -11.33 3.65 -0.22
N LEU A 176 -12.62 3.95 -0.38
CA LEU A 176 -13.13 4.69 -1.54
C LEU A 176 -12.60 6.13 -1.58
N GLN A 177 -12.52 6.83 -0.44
CA GLN A 177 -11.88 8.15 -0.38
C GLN A 177 -10.38 8.10 -0.72
N THR A 178 -9.72 6.95 -0.51
CA THR A 178 -8.29 6.80 -0.78
C THR A 178 -8.02 6.56 -2.27
N TYR A 179 -8.85 5.78 -2.98
CA TYR A 179 -8.52 5.31 -4.34
C TYR A 179 -9.50 5.71 -5.45
N ASP A 180 -10.70 6.19 -5.12
CA ASP A 180 -11.71 6.47 -6.14
C ASP A 180 -11.33 7.69 -7.00
N TRP A 181 -10.94 7.42 -8.24
CA TRP A 181 -10.55 8.43 -9.23
C TRP A 181 -11.69 9.37 -9.61
N SER A 182 -12.95 8.89 -9.63
CA SER A 182 -14.11 9.71 -10.02
C SER A 182 -14.27 10.95 -9.13
N ARG A 183 -13.80 10.86 -7.89
CA ARG A 183 -13.80 11.96 -6.92
C ARG A 183 -12.68 12.97 -7.15
N PHE A 184 -11.58 12.54 -7.76
CA PHE A 184 -10.49 13.42 -8.16
C PHE A 184 -10.89 14.19 -9.43
N ASP A 185 -11.41 13.49 -10.45
CA ASP A 185 -11.83 14.09 -11.72
C ASP A 185 -12.99 15.09 -11.56
N ALA A 186 -13.87 14.87 -10.58
CA ALA A 186 -14.96 15.78 -10.26
C ALA A 186 -14.56 16.98 -9.38
N ALA A 187 -13.33 17.02 -8.84
CA ALA A 187 -12.88 18.12 -7.98
C ALA A 187 -12.45 19.33 -8.82
N THR A 188 -13.02 20.50 -8.54
CA THR A 188 -12.65 21.75 -9.22
C THR A 188 -11.23 22.18 -8.82
N PRO A 189 -10.35 22.56 -9.76
CA PRO A 189 -9.03 23.09 -9.42
C PRO A 189 -9.15 24.34 -8.52
N GLY A 190 -8.58 24.29 -7.31
CA GLY A 190 -8.49 25.45 -6.42
C GLY A 190 -9.27 25.36 -5.09
N GLU A 191 -10.04 24.29 -4.85
CA GLU A 191 -10.51 24.01 -3.48
C GLU A 191 -9.41 23.30 -2.68
N ASP A 192 -9.29 23.63 -1.39
CA ASP A 192 -8.39 22.99 -0.41
C ASP A 192 -8.26 21.49 -0.73
N ALA A 193 -7.04 21.02 -0.97
CA ALA A 193 -6.74 19.65 -1.41
C ALA A 193 -7.20 18.61 -0.36
N THR A 194 -8.49 18.31 -0.37
CA THR A 194 -9.17 17.31 0.45
C THR A 194 -9.06 15.92 -0.16
N GLY A 195 -8.54 15.83 -1.39
CA GLY A 195 -8.22 14.59 -2.09
C GLY A 195 -7.06 13.83 -1.45
N CYS A 196 -6.92 12.58 -1.89
CA CYS A 196 -5.87 11.66 -1.45
C CYS A 196 -4.94 11.37 -2.63
N PRO A 197 -3.60 11.40 -2.46
CA PRO A 197 -2.67 11.16 -3.56
C PRO A 197 -2.87 9.81 -4.25
N PHE A 198 -3.34 8.79 -3.52
CA PHE A 198 -3.57 7.45 -4.06
C PHE A 198 -4.70 7.37 -5.10
N GLN A 199 -5.51 8.42 -5.25
CA GLN A 199 -6.50 8.50 -6.33
C GLN A 199 -5.83 8.55 -7.70
N GLU A 200 -4.62 9.12 -7.79
CA GLU A 200 -3.83 9.18 -9.02
C GLU A 200 -3.52 7.81 -9.59
N LEU A 201 -3.44 6.76 -8.75
CA LEU A 201 -3.17 5.38 -9.18
C LEU A 201 -4.31 4.77 -10.02
N GLN A 202 -5.49 5.41 -10.04
CA GLN A 202 -6.67 4.99 -10.80
C GLN A 202 -7.08 3.53 -10.57
N LEU A 203 -6.83 3.00 -9.37
CA LEU A 203 -7.11 1.61 -9.02
C LEU A 203 -8.60 1.33 -8.84
N VAL A 204 -9.35 2.33 -8.36
CA VAL A 204 -10.77 2.21 -8.03
C VAL A 204 -11.56 3.32 -8.72
N GLU A 205 -12.75 2.98 -9.18
CA GLU A 205 -13.70 3.93 -9.74
C GLU A 205 -15.10 3.56 -9.26
N THR A 206 -15.86 4.54 -8.79
CA THR A 206 -17.27 4.32 -8.44
C THR A 206 -18.20 4.82 -9.53
N SER A 207 -19.33 4.12 -9.68
CA SER A 207 -20.41 4.53 -10.57
C SER A 207 -21.76 4.19 -9.95
N THR A 208 -22.82 4.89 -10.37
CA THR A 208 -24.18 4.60 -9.89
C THR A 208 -24.97 3.93 -11.00
N VAL A 209 -25.44 2.71 -10.75
CA VAL A 209 -26.28 1.94 -11.68
C VAL A 209 -27.55 1.55 -10.94
N ASN A 210 -28.71 1.90 -11.50
CA ASN A 210 -30.03 1.61 -10.90
C ASN A 210 -30.16 2.07 -9.42
N GLY A 211 -29.57 3.22 -9.08
CA GLY A 211 -29.58 3.77 -7.72
C GLY A 211 -28.66 3.07 -6.72
N GLN A 212 -27.84 2.11 -7.17
CA GLN A 212 -26.82 1.45 -6.35
C GLN A 212 -25.43 1.90 -6.74
N MET A 213 -24.58 2.14 -5.75
CA MET A 213 -23.17 2.44 -5.98
C MET A 213 -22.40 1.15 -6.25
N HIS A 214 -21.81 1.07 -7.43
CA HIS A 214 -20.86 0.04 -7.84
C HIS A 214 -19.44 0.55 -7.68
N VAL A 215 -18.55 -0.35 -7.26
CA VAL A 215 -17.12 -0.14 -7.11
C VAL A 215 -16.43 -1.03 -8.13
N SER A 216 -15.70 -0.41 -9.06
CA SER A 216 -14.91 -1.09 -10.07
C SER A 216 -13.43 -1.05 -9.69
N VAL A 217 -12.72 -2.18 -9.79
CA VAL A 217 -11.28 -2.28 -9.53
C VAL A 217 -10.56 -2.54 -10.85
N LYS A 218 -9.71 -1.61 -11.29
CA LYS A 218 -9.09 -1.66 -12.63
C LYS A 218 -8.01 -2.74 -12.71
N ARG A 219 -8.28 -3.79 -13.49
CA ARG A 219 -7.31 -4.84 -13.82
C ARG A 219 -6.64 -4.57 -15.17
N GLY A 220 -5.36 -4.91 -15.29
CA GLY A 220 -4.57 -4.77 -16.52
C GLY A 220 -3.49 -3.69 -16.39
N THR A 221 -3.16 -3.02 -17.49
CA THR A 221 -2.01 -2.11 -17.59
C THR A 221 -2.04 -1.01 -16.54
N LYS A 222 -0.88 -0.69 -15.95
CA LYS A 222 -0.68 0.39 -14.98
C LYS A 222 0.40 1.35 -15.51
N PRO A 223 0.05 2.36 -16.33
CA PRO A 223 1.03 3.24 -16.97
C PRO A 223 1.94 4.00 -15.99
N GLN A 224 1.45 4.27 -14.78
CA GLN A 224 2.17 4.98 -13.72
C GLN A 224 2.96 4.04 -12.80
N LEU A 225 2.88 2.72 -12.98
CA LEU A 225 3.69 1.76 -12.23
C LEU A 225 5.06 1.68 -12.89
N ASP A 226 6.00 2.47 -12.39
CA ASP A 226 7.38 2.46 -12.90
C ASP A 226 8.13 1.16 -12.53
N VAL A 227 9.21 0.90 -13.27
CA VAL A 227 10.04 -0.30 -13.10
C VAL A 227 10.66 -0.39 -11.70
N GLY A 228 10.95 0.75 -11.05
CA GLY A 228 11.50 0.79 -9.69
C GLY A 228 10.47 0.38 -8.63
N ALA A 229 9.23 0.86 -8.74
CA ALA A 229 8.15 0.48 -7.85
C ALA A 229 7.78 -1.00 -8.00
N PHE A 230 7.80 -1.51 -9.24
CA PHE A 230 7.62 -2.92 -9.50
C PHE A 230 8.80 -3.77 -8.97
N ALA A 231 10.04 -3.33 -9.17
CA ALA A 231 11.24 -3.99 -8.62
C ALA A 231 11.21 -4.03 -7.09
N PHE A 232 10.76 -2.96 -6.44
CA PHE A 232 10.58 -2.89 -4.99
C PHE A 232 9.64 -3.99 -4.48
N ALA A 233 8.46 -4.10 -5.09
CA ALA A 233 7.48 -5.14 -4.73
C ALA A 233 7.97 -6.56 -5.05
N LEU A 234 8.63 -6.74 -6.21
CA LEU A 234 9.18 -8.04 -6.59
C LEU A 234 10.28 -8.48 -5.61
N ASN A 235 11.20 -7.59 -5.25
CA ASN A 235 12.29 -7.89 -4.33
C ASN A 235 11.75 -8.32 -2.96
N ASP A 236 10.80 -7.56 -2.42
CA ASP A 236 10.16 -7.85 -1.15
C ASP A 236 9.38 -9.17 -1.18
N TYR A 237 8.56 -9.39 -2.21
CA TYR A 237 7.84 -10.66 -2.40
C TYR A 237 8.80 -11.85 -2.53
N TRP A 238 9.89 -11.71 -3.30
CA TRP A 238 10.85 -12.77 -3.53
C TRP A 238 11.58 -13.15 -2.26
N GLN A 239 12.09 -12.16 -1.52
CA GLN A 239 12.76 -12.38 -0.25
C GLN A 239 11.82 -12.98 0.81
N GLY A 240 10.53 -12.64 0.76
CA GLY A 240 9.53 -13.16 1.69
C GLY A 240 9.02 -14.57 1.39
N THR A 241 8.90 -14.95 0.11
CA THR A 241 8.22 -16.20 -0.29
C THR A 241 9.14 -17.25 -0.91
N ALA A 242 10.29 -16.85 -1.45
CA ALA A 242 11.21 -17.74 -2.14
C ALA A 242 12.67 -17.48 -1.73
N ARG A 243 12.88 -17.22 -0.43
CA ARG A 243 14.22 -16.91 0.12
C ARG A 243 15.23 -17.99 -0.26
N GLY A 244 16.30 -17.59 -0.94
CA GLY A 244 17.36 -18.48 -1.41
C GLY A 244 17.06 -19.21 -2.72
N SER A 245 15.83 -19.17 -3.22
CA SER A 245 15.51 -19.60 -4.59
C SER A 245 16.12 -18.62 -5.58
N ARG A 246 16.58 -19.14 -6.72
CA ARG A 246 17.06 -18.35 -7.87
C ARG A 246 16.01 -18.17 -8.96
N SER A 247 14.81 -18.72 -8.76
CA SER A 247 13.69 -18.51 -9.67
C SER A 247 12.36 -18.36 -8.95
N ILE A 248 11.42 -17.65 -9.59
CA ILE A 248 10.01 -17.61 -9.24
C ILE A 248 9.19 -17.72 -10.53
N SER A 249 8.17 -18.57 -10.52
CA SER A 249 7.27 -18.72 -11.65
C SER A 249 6.40 -17.48 -11.87
N LEU A 250 6.12 -17.17 -13.14
CA LEU A 250 5.20 -16.11 -13.54
C LEU A 250 3.81 -16.32 -12.92
N ARG A 251 3.38 -17.59 -12.79
CA ARG A 251 2.13 -17.94 -12.12
C ARG A 251 2.13 -17.52 -10.64
N SER A 252 3.23 -17.75 -9.92
CA SER A 252 3.37 -17.29 -8.53
C SER A 252 3.32 -15.77 -8.44
N LEU A 253 3.95 -15.05 -9.37
CA LEU A 253 3.91 -13.59 -9.44
C LEU A 253 2.52 -13.05 -9.81
N LEU A 254 1.76 -13.78 -10.63
CA LEU A 254 0.45 -13.33 -11.13
C LEU A 254 -0.69 -13.57 -10.13
N ILE A 255 -0.74 -14.75 -9.51
CA ILE A 255 -1.89 -15.20 -8.68
C ILE A 255 -1.50 -15.64 -7.27
N GLY A 256 -0.22 -15.59 -6.91
CA GLY A 256 0.22 -15.91 -5.56
C GLY A 256 -0.40 -14.98 -4.52
N GLN A 257 -0.60 -15.47 -3.30
CA GLN A 257 -1.10 -14.63 -2.22
C GLN A 257 -0.15 -13.45 -2.00
N ARG A 258 -0.68 -12.21 -2.05
CA ARG A 258 0.09 -10.96 -1.98
C ARG A 258 1.14 -10.80 -3.07
N SER A 259 1.05 -11.51 -4.19
CA SER A 259 1.99 -11.34 -5.28
C SER A 259 1.83 -9.97 -5.96
N PRO A 260 2.85 -9.48 -6.69
CA PRO A 260 2.77 -8.23 -7.44
C PRO A 260 1.55 -8.17 -8.38
N GLY A 261 1.23 -9.28 -9.07
CA GLY A 261 0.07 -9.35 -9.95
C GLY A 261 -1.26 -9.18 -9.21
N VAL A 262 -1.39 -9.73 -8.01
CA VAL A 262 -2.60 -9.56 -7.17
C VAL A 262 -2.68 -8.15 -6.62
N VAL A 263 -1.62 -7.64 -5.98
CA VAL A 263 -1.62 -6.32 -5.32
C VAL A 263 -1.84 -5.21 -6.33
N PHE A 264 -1.10 -5.20 -7.45
CA PHE A 264 -1.21 -4.17 -8.48
C PHE A 264 -2.34 -4.41 -9.49
N ARG A 265 -3.11 -5.49 -9.31
CA ARG A 265 -4.22 -5.88 -10.21
C ARG A 265 -3.77 -5.98 -11.66
N LEU A 266 -2.69 -6.70 -11.90
CA LEU A 266 -2.18 -6.94 -13.26
C LEU A 266 -2.92 -8.12 -13.89
N ASP A 267 -3.08 -8.08 -15.21
CA ASP A 267 -3.30 -9.29 -16.00
C ASP A 267 -1.94 -9.89 -16.43
N GLU A 268 -1.98 -11.04 -17.09
CA GLU A 268 -0.78 -11.75 -17.50
C GLU A 268 0.10 -10.91 -18.44
N GLY A 269 -0.50 -10.24 -19.43
CA GLY A 269 0.22 -9.38 -20.36
C GLY A 269 0.87 -8.18 -19.69
N SER A 270 0.18 -7.55 -18.73
CA SER A 270 0.72 -6.41 -17.98
C SER A 270 1.87 -6.81 -17.06
N LEU A 271 1.75 -7.97 -16.38
CA LEU A 271 2.84 -8.51 -15.58
C LEU A 271 4.05 -8.85 -16.44
N PHE A 272 3.83 -9.47 -17.59
CA PHE A 272 4.89 -9.80 -18.55
C PHE A 272 5.62 -8.54 -19.02
N ALA A 273 4.90 -7.48 -19.40
CA ALA A 273 5.50 -6.21 -19.81
C ALA A 273 6.33 -5.55 -18.69
N CYS A 274 5.87 -5.58 -17.43
CA CYS A 274 6.67 -5.11 -16.29
C CYS A 274 7.96 -5.92 -16.11
N LEU A 275 7.88 -7.24 -16.31
CA LEU A 275 9.03 -8.14 -16.19
C LEU A 275 10.03 -7.96 -17.34
N GLU A 276 9.58 -7.74 -18.56
CA GLU A 276 10.45 -7.41 -19.71
C GLU A 276 11.30 -6.17 -19.40
N GLN A 277 10.64 -5.07 -19.05
CA GLN A 277 11.33 -3.82 -18.70
C GLN A 277 12.32 -4.01 -17.55
N LEU A 278 11.95 -4.81 -16.54
CA LEU A 278 12.83 -5.10 -15.42
C LEU A 278 14.04 -5.95 -15.84
N CYS A 279 13.87 -6.95 -16.69
CA CYS A 279 14.95 -7.82 -17.15
C CYS A 279 16.04 -7.03 -17.90
N GLU A 280 15.66 -6.00 -18.67
CA GLU A 280 16.60 -5.14 -19.40
C GLU A 280 17.62 -4.43 -18.50
N ILE A 281 17.26 -4.14 -17.24
CA ILE A 281 18.08 -3.31 -16.34
C ILE A 281 18.56 -4.03 -15.07
N SER A 282 17.97 -5.18 -14.72
CA SER A 282 18.26 -5.89 -13.48
C SER A 282 19.17 -7.11 -13.65
N GLY A 283 19.45 -7.53 -14.88
CA GLY A 283 20.15 -8.79 -15.16
C GLY A 283 19.38 -10.03 -14.69
N LEU A 284 18.05 -9.91 -14.57
CA LEU A 284 17.13 -11.04 -14.49
C LEU A 284 16.82 -11.53 -15.90
N GLU A 285 16.43 -12.80 -16.00
CA GLU A 285 16.05 -13.42 -17.27
C GLU A 285 14.70 -14.12 -17.14
N MET A 286 13.87 -13.96 -18.16
CA MET A 286 12.70 -14.80 -18.36
C MET A 286 13.10 -16.08 -19.08
N ARG A 287 12.78 -17.23 -18.48
CA ARG A 287 13.07 -18.55 -19.06
C ARG A 287 11.81 -19.40 -19.09
N SER A 288 11.63 -20.17 -20.16
CA SER A 288 10.56 -21.16 -20.19
C SER A 288 10.86 -22.29 -19.21
N ASP A 289 9.84 -22.77 -18.51
CA ASP A 289 9.93 -23.93 -17.61
C ASP A 289 9.88 -25.29 -18.33
N GLY A 290 9.70 -25.28 -19.66
CA GLY A 290 9.55 -26.49 -20.48
C GLY A 290 8.19 -27.18 -20.39
N ALA A 291 7.28 -26.70 -19.55
CA ALA A 291 5.90 -27.18 -19.36
C ALA A 291 4.84 -26.17 -19.85
N GLY A 292 5.28 -25.14 -20.60
CA GLY A 292 4.42 -24.08 -21.14
C GLY A 292 4.26 -22.88 -20.21
N GLY A 293 4.96 -22.86 -19.08
CA GLY A 293 5.09 -21.71 -18.20
C GLY A 293 6.40 -20.94 -18.40
N MET A 294 6.52 -19.86 -17.64
CA MET A 294 7.67 -18.97 -17.63
C MET A 294 8.10 -18.72 -16.19
N ASP A 295 9.41 -18.69 -15.98
CA ASP A 295 10.06 -18.34 -14.72
C ASP A 295 10.89 -17.08 -14.91
N ILE A 296 10.92 -16.24 -13.88
CA ILE A 296 11.96 -15.24 -13.72
C ILE A 296 13.12 -15.87 -12.98
N VAL A 297 14.32 -15.74 -13.51
CA VAL A 297 15.53 -16.35 -12.99
C VAL A 297 16.59 -15.28 -12.76
N GLY A 298 17.30 -15.39 -11.64
CA GLY A 298 18.41 -14.51 -11.30
C GLY A 298 19.62 -15.27 -10.77
N ASP A 299 20.73 -14.55 -10.64
CA ASP A 299 21.97 -15.06 -10.03
C ASP A 299 22.02 -14.76 -8.52
N SER A 300 23.17 -15.00 -7.89
CA SER A 300 23.37 -14.73 -6.46
C SER A 300 23.30 -13.24 -6.06
N GLN A 301 23.42 -12.31 -7.01
CA GLN A 301 23.37 -10.86 -6.78
C GLN A 301 22.00 -10.27 -7.13
N MET A 302 21.03 -11.07 -7.58
CA MET A 302 19.75 -10.57 -8.08
C MET A 302 19.00 -9.67 -7.07
N ASN A 303 18.94 -10.04 -5.79
CA ASN A 303 18.24 -9.23 -4.78
C ASN A 303 18.93 -7.88 -4.57
N LYS A 304 20.25 -7.82 -4.70
CA LYS A 304 21.01 -6.58 -4.62
C LYS A 304 20.71 -5.69 -5.84
N ARG A 305 20.68 -6.26 -7.05
CA ARG A 305 20.35 -5.50 -8.27
C ARG A 305 18.89 -5.03 -8.27
N LEU A 306 17.96 -5.88 -7.83
CA LEU A 306 16.56 -5.49 -7.61
C LEU A 306 16.46 -4.35 -6.60
N GLU A 307 17.24 -4.40 -5.51
CA GLU A 307 17.30 -3.36 -4.51
C GLU A 307 17.87 -2.03 -5.06
N GLU A 308 18.84 -2.09 -5.96
CA GLU A 308 19.37 -0.91 -6.64
C GLU A 308 18.31 -0.31 -7.58
N VAL A 309 17.68 -1.13 -8.43
CA VAL A 309 16.61 -0.72 -9.35
C VAL A 309 15.41 -0.15 -8.61
N ALA A 310 15.04 -0.74 -7.47
CA ALA A 310 13.90 -0.34 -6.65
C ALA A 310 13.98 1.11 -6.16
N TRP A 311 15.17 1.70 -6.13
CA TRP A 311 15.46 3.00 -5.57
C TRP A 311 16.30 3.90 -6.48
N LEU A 312 16.30 3.60 -7.79
CA LEU A 312 16.84 4.53 -8.78
C LEU A 312 16.10 5.86 -8.69
N ARG A 313 16.85 6.96 -8.68
CA ARG A 313 16.30 8.29 -8.87
C ARG A 313 15.98 8.44 -10.35
N ASN A 314 14.72 8.74 -10.66
CA ASN A 314 14.30 9.15 -12.01
C ASN A 314 14.91 10.52 -12.36
#